data_AF-A0A1A8LAJ5-F1
#
_entry.id   AF-A0A1A8LAJ5-F1
#
_cell.length_a   1.000
_cell.length_b   1.000
_cell.length_c   1.000
_cell.angle_alpha   90.00
_cell.angle_beta   90.00
_cell.angle_gamma   90.00
#
_symmetry.space_group_name_H-M   'P 1'
#
loop_
_entity.id
_entity.type
_entity.pdbx_description
1 polymer ?
#
loop_
_entity_poly.entity_id
_entity_poly.type
_entity_poly.pdbx_seq_one_letter_code
_entity_poly.pdbx_strand_id
1 'polypeptide(L)'
;MNSVPLLLLSFFCFGTEGSRFRGQSYLNGSSAGGLDQDPDLVLELELDLSAVFRRVDHRFLSVTIDASLASEERFMLLLRSQKLRTLARALSPAFLRFGGTRQDFMVFRPQRSQQLNAGLAAAESCRSTRLPWWLENQLKEDWTQQQLVLLKEEQQKSFRRVRFTELTVDLLHSFTNCSGLDLIFGLNALLRTADNSWNSSNARLLLQYCESKRYNMSWELGNEPNSFEKKAKVRVDGYQLGLDFVHLRKMMFKSKLYRDGGLYGPDVGQPRDHRVDLLDSFLQSGAKAIDACTWHQ
;
A
#
# COMPACT_ATOMS: atom_id res chain seq x y z
N MET A 1 24.31 -6.72 -17.64
CA MET A 1 23.60 -8.00 -17.43
C MET A 1 22.36 -7.68 -16.62
N ASN A 2 21.23 -7.48 -17.31
CA ASN A 2 19.96 -7.14 -16.71
C ASN A 2 19.16 -8.41 -16.52
N SER A 3 18.93 -8.80 -15.28
CA SER A 3 18.11 -9.96 -14.92
C SER A 3 16.66 -9.47 -14.80
N VAL A 4 15.82 -9.86 -15.76
CA VAL A 4 14.37 -9.68 -15.71
C VAL A 4 13.79 -10.87 -14.94
N PRO A 5 13.05 -10.69 -13.84
CA PRO A 5 12.35 -11.79 -13.21
C PRO A 5 11.18 -12.20 -14.11
N LEU A 6 11.23 -13.43 -14.62
CA LEU A 6 10.17 -14.04 -15.42
C LEU A 6 9.02 -14.45 -14.47
N LEU A 7 7.87 -13.81 -14.58
CA LEU A 7 6.65 -14.25 -13.91
C LEU A 7 6.00 -15.35 -14.76
N LEU A 8 6.24 -16.61 -14.43
CA LEU A 8 5.59 -17.76 -15.07
C LEU A 8 4.16 -17.89 -14.55
N LEU A 9 3.20 -17.37 -15.32
CA LEU A 9 1.78 -17.69 -15.19
C LEU A 9 1.49 -18.96 -16.00
N SER A 10 1.53 -20.12 -15.34
CA SER A 10 1.05 -21.37 -15.92
C SER A 10 -0.49 -21.41 -15.85
N PHE A 11 -1.13 -21.22 -17.00
CA PHE A 11 -2.54 -21.55 -17.19
C PHE A 11 -2.68 -23.08 -17.23
N PHE A 12 -3.17 -23.70 -16.15
CA PHE A 12 -3.63 -25.08 -16.20
C PHE A 12 -5.03 -25.12 -16.80
N CYS A 13 -5.11 -25.41 -18.10
CA CYS A 13 -6.33 -25.93 -18.70
C CYS A 13 -6.57 -27.32 -18.13
N PHE A 14 -7.64 -27.50 -17.35
CA PHE A 14 -8.14 -28.83 -17.00
C PHE A 14 -8.72 -29.49 -18.26
N GLY A 15 -7.90 -30.28 -18.95
CA GLY A 15 -8.37 -31.32 -19.84
C GLY A 15 -8.83 -32.51 -19.00
N THR A 16 -10.13 -32.77 -19.00
CA THR A 16 -10.69 -34.03 -18.51
C THR A 16 -10.20 -35.19 -19.38
N GLU A 17 -9.92 -36.32 -18.72
CA GLU A 17 -9.64 -37.67 -19.27
C GLU A 17 -8.16 -38.11 -19.39
N GLY A 18 -7.70 -38.81 -18.36
CA GLY A 18 -7.11 -40.16 -18.42
C GLY A 18 -5.90 -40.43 -19.33
N SER A 19 -4.76 -40.80 -18.73
CA SER A 19 -4.22 -42.19 -18.76
C SER A 19 -2.70 -42.22 -18.50
N ARG A 20 -2.28 -43.26 -17.77
CA ARG A 20 -0.92 -43.63 -17.38
C ARG A 20 0.05 -43.70 -18.56
N PHE A 21 1.31 -43.29 -18.35
CA PHE A 21 2.46 -43.85 -19.09
C PHE A 21 3.45 -44.49 -18.13
N ARG A 22 3.74 -45.77 -18.39
CA ARG A 22 4.53 -46.68 -17.57
C ARG A 22 5.98 -46.64 -18.05
N GLY A 23 6.91 -46.46 -17.12
CA GLY A 23 8.34 -46.49 -17.40
C GLY A 23 8.89 -47.89 -17.72
N GLN A 24 10.08 -47.88 -18.33
CA GLN A 24 11.07 -48.93 -18.21
C GLN A 24 12.46 -48.29 -18.31
N SER A 25 13.22 -48.35 -17.22
CA SER A 25 14.62 -47.93 -17.15
C SER A 25 15.52 -49.16 -17.33
N TYR A 26 16.42 -49.10 -18.32
CA TYR A 26 17.61 -49.94 -18.36
C TYR A 26 18.81 -49.05 -18.05
N LEU A 27 19.39 -49.25 -16.87
CA LEU A 27 20.64 -48.65 -16.45
C LEU A 27 21.80 -49.35 -17.14
N ASN A 28 22.70 -48.59 -17.77
CA ASN A 28 24.13 -48.84 -17.79
C ASN A 28 24.88 -47.67 -18.46
N GLY A 29 25.99 -47.24 -17.85
CA GLY A 29 27.05 -46.54 -18.58
C GLY A 29 27.54 -45.26 -17.96
N SER A 30 28.76 -45.32 -17.43
CA SER A 30 29.58 -44.23 -16.94
C SER A 30 30.11 -43.34 -18.06
N SER A 31 30.18 -42.01 -17.87
CA SER A 31 31.31 -41.18 -18.33
C SER A 31 31.19 -39.74 -17.84
N ALA A 32 32.30 -39.21 -17.38
CA ALA A 32 32.53 -37.79 -17.11
C ALA A 32 32.56 -36.98 -18.41
N GLY A 33 31.99 -35.77 -18.39
CA GLY A 33 32.24 -34.73 -19.38
C GLY A 33 31.02 -33.86 -19.70
N GLY A 34 31.20 -32.54 -19.63
CA GLY A 34 30.35 -31.55 -20.28
C GLY A 34 29.21 -30.99 -19.41
N LEU A 35 29.36 -29.74 -18.98
CA LEU A 35 28.23 -28.89 -18.59
C LEU A 35 27.52 -28.44 -19.88
N ASP A 36 26.83 -29.36 -20.53
CA ASP A 36 25.77 -29.03 -21.50
C ASP A 36 24.44 -29.30 -20.79
N GLN A 37 23.57 -28.29 -20.76
CA GLN A 37 22.26 -28.40 -20.14
C GLN A 37 21.46 -29.45 -20.91
N ASP A 38 21.12 -30.56 -20.24
CA ASP A 38 20.32 -31.64 -20.78
C ASP A 38 18.96 -31.09 -21.25
N PRO A 39 18.65 -31.11 -22.56
CA PRO A 39 17.37 -30.64 -23.09
C PRO A 39 16.19 -31.51 -22.64
N ASP A 40 16.45 -32.68 -22.06
CA ASP A 40 15.47 -33.65 -21.57
C ASP A 40 15.42 -33.71 -20.04
N LEU A 41 15.72 -32.62 -19.32
CA LEU A 41 15.55 -32.57 -17.87
C LEU A 41 14.09 -32.81 -17.47
N VAL A 42 13.76 -34.05 -17.13
CA VAL A 42 12.47 -34.45 -16.57
C VAL A 42 12.49 -34.21 -15.08
N LEU A 43 11.69 -33.24 -14.63
CA LEU A 43 11.43 -32.99 -13.22
C LEU A 43 10.08 -33.61 -12.85
N GLU A 44 10.07 -34.47 -11.83
CA GLU A 44 8.84 -35.00 -11.25
C GLU A 44 8.34 -34.04 -10.16
N LEU A 45 7.08 -33.59 -10.29
CA LEU A 45 6.39 -32.77 -9.31
C LEU A 45 5.52 -33.66 -8.43
N GLU A 46 5.91 -33.82 -7.17
CA GLU A 46 5.07 -34.45 -6.16
C GLU A 46 4.14 -33.40 -5.53
N LEU A 47 2.82 -33.59 -5.69
CA LEU A 47 1.80 -32.70 -5.15
C LEU A 47 1.21 -33.31 -3.87
N ASP A 48 1.50 -32.70 -2.72
CA ASP A 48 0.81 -33.01 -1.47
C ASP A 48 -0.44 -32.14 -1.32
N LEU A 49 -1.60 -32.77 -1.45
CA LEU A 49 -2.92 -32.15 -1.28
C LEU A 49 -3.62 -32.60 0.01
N SER A 50 -2.91 -33.27 0.92
CA SER A 50 -3.48 -33.82 2.17
C SER A 50 -3.84 -32.74 3.19
N ALA A 51 -3.19 -31.57 3.13
CA ALA A 51 -3.40 -30.47 4.05
C ALA A 51 -3.27 -29.10 3.38
N VAL A 52 -4.08 -28.13 3.85
CA VAL A 52 -3.93 -26.73 3.46
C VAL A 52 -2.81 -26.10 4.30
N PHE A 53 -1.70 -25.74 3.67
CA PHE A 53 -0.56 -25.14 4.38
C PHE A 53 -0.89 -23.75 4.94
N ARG A 54 -1.48 -22.86 4.12
CA ARG A 54 -1.92 -21.52 4.50
C ARG A 54 -3.17 -21.12 3.74
N ARG A 55 -3.99 -20.28 4.38
CA ARG A 55 -5.06 -19.52 3.73
C ARG A 55 -4.64 -18.06 3.69
N VAL A 56 -4.68 -17.47 2.51
CA VAL A 56 -4.40 -16.05 2.30
C VAL A 56 -5.71 -15.28 2.22
N ASP A 57 -5.66 -13.98 2.50
CA ASP A 57 -6.80 -13.09 2.27
C ASP A 57 -7.15 -13.08 0.77
N HIS A 58 -8.43 -12.94 0.44
CA HIS A 58 -8.89 -12.79 -0.94
C HIS A 58 -8.24 -11.59 -1.67
N ARG A 59 -7.76 -10.61 -0.91
CA ARG A 59 -7.00 -9.44 -1.35
C ARG A 59 -5.48 -9.66 -1.29
N PHE A 60 -5.00 -10.89 -1.35
CA PHE A 60 -3.58 -11.23 -1.23
C PHE A 60 -2.69 -10.42 -2.18
N LEU A 61 -3.08 -10.31 -3.46
CA LEU A 61 -2.38 -9.48 -4.43
C LEU A 61 -2.89 -8.04 -4.37
N SER A 62 -2.32 -7.26 -3.45
CA SER A 62 -2.65 -5.85 -3.25
C SER A 62 -1.61 -4.90 -3.84
N VAL A 63 -1.97 -3.63 -3.99
CA VAL A 63 -1.12 -2.63 -4.66
C VAL A 63 -1.06 -1.31 -3.90
N THR A 64 -0.07 -0.48 -4.24
CA THR A 64 0.19 0.79 -3.56
C THR A 64 0.16 1.98 -4.52
N ILE A 65 -0.33 3.13 -4.06
CA ILE A 65 -0.05 4.44 -4.67
C ILE A 65 0.84 5.20 -3.70
N ASP A 66 2.01 5.62 -4.18
CA ASP A 66 2.93 6.37 -3.34
C ASP A 66 2.35 7.75 -2.98
N ALA A 67 2.45 8.12 -1.70
CA ALA A 67 1.95 9.35 -1.14
C ALA A 67 2.57 10.60 -1.81
N SER A 68 3.72 10.46 -2.46
CA SER A 68 4.34 11.51 -3.27
C SER A 68 3.49 11.95 -4.46
N LEU A 69 2.52 11.15 -4.92
CA LEU A 69 1.55 11.60 -5.93
C LEU A 69 0.76 12.83 -5.45
N ALA A 70 0.52 12.93 -4.14
CA ALA A 70 -0.14 14.08 -3.53
C ALA A 70 0.82 15.20 -3.12
N SER A 71 2.10 15.15 -3.53
CA SER A 71 3.05 16.27 -3.32
C SER A 71 2.52 17.56 -3.97
N GLU A 72 1.85 17.41 -5.10
CA GLU A 72 0.99 18.43 -5.69
C GLU A 72 -0.36 17.79 -6.03
N GLU A 73 -1.45 18.28 -5.43
CA GLU A 73 -2.76 17.64 -5.54
C GLU A 73 -3.29 17.54 -6.98
N ARG A 74 -2.79 18.37 -7.90
CA ARG A 74 -3.17 18.28 -9.32
C ARG A 74 -2.87 16.91 -9.93
N PHE A 75 -1.83 16.22 -9.49
CA PHE A 75 -1.50 14.89 -10.02
C PHE A 75 -2.48 13.81 -9.56
N MET A 76 -3.19 14.02 -8.44
CA MET A 76 -4.26 13.12 -8.01
C MET A 76 -5.40 13.03 -9.03
N LEU A 77 -5.55 14.03 -9.91
CA LEU A 77 -6.52 14.00 -11.01
C LEU A 77 -6.27 12.83 -11.97
N LEU A 78 -5.04 12.31 -12.06
CA LEU A 78 -4.71 11.12 -12.87
C LEU A 78 -5.53 9.90 -12.45
N LEU A 79 -5.98 9.80 -11.19
CA LEU A 79 -6.86 8.73 -10.70
C LEU A 79 -8.27 8.75 -11.33
N ARG A 80 -8.60 9.80 -12.08
CA ARG A 80 -9.81 9.87 -12.90
C ARG A 80 -9.63 9.24 -14.29
N SER A 81 -8.43 8.81 -14.65
CA SER A 81 -8.17 8.12 -15.92
C SER A 81 -8.96 6.82 -15.99
N GLN A 82 -9.74 6.67 -17.07
CA GLN A 82 -10.52 5.45 -17.30
C GLN A 82 -9.59 4.24 -17.51
N LYS A 83 -8.42 4.46 -18.11
CA LYS A 83 -7.42 3.41 -18.29
C LYS A 83 -6.95 2.88 -16.94
N LEU A 84 -6.58 3.76 -16.01
CA LEU A 84 -6.17 3.35 -14.66
C LEU A 84 -7.29 2.65 -13.89
N ARG A 85 -8.53 3.15 -13.95
CA ARG A 85 -9.68 2.49 -13.30
C ARG A 85 -9.96 1.10 -13.88
N THR A 86 -9.85 0.92 -15.20
CA THR A 86 -10.03 -0.40 -15.84
C THR A 86 -8.93 -1.38 -15.42
N LEU A 87 -7.67 -0.94 -15.37
CA LEU A 87 -6.55 -1.76 -14.92
C LEU A 87 -6.68 -2.13 -13.43
N ALA A 88 -7.01 -1.15 -12.60
CA ALA A 88 -7.21 -1.35 -11.16
C ALA A 88 -8.37 -2.31 -10.86
N ARG A 89 -9.47 -2.23 -11.62
CA ARG A 89 -10.61 -3.15 -11.47
C ARG A 89 -10.24 -4.60 -11.76
N ALA A 90 -9.30 -4.85 -12.67
CA ALA A 90 -8.83 -6.20 -12.97
C ALA A 90 -8.07 -6.83 -11.78
N LEU A 91 -7.65 -6.03 -10.80
CA LEU A 91 -7.01 -6.50 -9.56
C LEU A 91 -8.01 -6.70 -8.42
N SER A 92 -9.28 -6.36 -8.60
CA SER A 92 -10.30 -6.53 -7.57
C SER A 92 -10.59 -8.03 -7.33
N PRO A 93 -10.73 -8.48 -6.07
CA PRO A 93 -10.59 -7.71 -4.83
C PRO A 93 -9.13 -7.51 -4.43
N ALA A 94 -8.77 -6.29 -4.03
CA ALA A 94 -7.44 -5.98 -3.52
C ALA A 94 -7.47 -4.76 -2.59
N PHE A 95 -6.49 -4.64 -1.70
CA PHE A 95 -6.21 -3.38 -1.03
C PHE A 95 -5.49 -2.42 -1.98
N LEU A 96 -5.80 -1.13 -1.82
CA LEU A 96 -4.98 -0.04 -2.33
C LEU A 96 -4.39 0.72 -1.15
N ARG A 97 -3.09 0.58 -0.92
CA ARG A 97 -2.39 1.36 0.10
C ARG A 97 -1.95 2.71 -0.47
N PHE A 98 -2.40 3.79 0.13
CA PHE A 98 -1.87 5.13 -0.08
C PHE A 98 -0.89 5.48 1.05
N GLY A 99 0.40 5.37 0.77
CA GLY A 99 1.45 5.51 1.78
C GLY A 99 2.83 5.67 1.16
N GLY A 100 3.89 5.47 1.93
CA GLY A 100 5.27 5.71 1.48
C GLY A 100 5.93 6.86 2.24
N THR A 101 7.21 7.14 1.95
CA THR A 101 8.01 8.11 2.71
C THR A 101 7.37 9.49 2.83
N ARG A 102 6.65 9.95 1.80
CA ARG A 102 6.01 11.28 1.81
C ARG A 102 4.87 11.40 2.84
N GLN A 103 4.23 10.30 3.23
CA GLN A 103 3.05 10.34 4.11
C GLN A 103 3.34 11.05 5.44
N ASP A 104 4.54 10.84 6.00
CA ASP A 104 4.99 11.45 7.25
C ASP A 104 5.36 12.93 7.13
N PHE A 105 5.27 13.50 5.94
CA PHE A 105 5.48 14.92 5.68
C PHE A 105 4.21 15.61 5.17
N MET A 106 3.09 14.89 5.08
CA MET A 106 1.81 15.43 4.62
C MET A 106 0.94 15.88 5.80
N VAL A 107 0.24 17.00 5.65
CA VAL A 107 -0.67 17.54 6.65
C VAL A 107 -2.01 17.89 6.00
N PHE A 108 -3.09 17.29 6.50
CA PHE A 108 -4.43 17.59 6.04
C PHE A 108 -4.81 19.04 6.40
N ARG A 109 -5.25 19.82 5.42
CA ARG A 109 -5.64 21.22 5.59
C ARG A 109 -6.97 21.45 4.88
N PRO A 110 -8.11 21.25 5.58
CA PRO A 110 -9.41 21.45 4.97
C PRO A 110 -9.58 22.90 4.51
N GLN A 111 -10.08 23.11 3.29
CA GLN A 111 -10.33 24.45 2.77
C GLN A 111 -11.70 24.96 3.22
N ARG A 112 -11.73 26.12 3.89
CA ARG A 112 -12.96 26.73 4.45
C ARG A 112 -13.94 27.31 3.40
N SER A 113 -13.70 27.14 2.10
CA SER A 113 -14.58 27.68 1.07
C SER A 113 -14.53 26.87 -0.20
N GLN A 114 -15.47 25.95 -0.36
CA GLN A 114 -16.52 26.01 -1.37
C GLN A 114 -17.33 24.72 -1.23
N GLN A 115 -18.59 24.88 -0.80
CA GLN A 115 -19.65 23.95 -1.16
C GLN A 115 -19.74 23.93 -2.70
N LEU A 116 -18.86 23.18 -3.36
CA LEU A 116 -19.07 22.76 -4.74
C LEU A 116 -19.52 21.30 -4.67
N ASN A 117 -20.83 21.21 -4.55
CA ASN A 117 -21.70 20.05 -4.66
C ASN A 117 -21.65 19.02 -3.53
N ALA A 118 -22.76 19.08 -2.77
CA ALA A 118 -23.37 17.97 -2.06
C ALA A 118 -23.23 16.66 -2.83
N GLY A 119 -23.07 15.57 -2.07
CA GLY A 119 -22.66 14.27 -2.56
C GLY A 119 -23.32 13.85 -3.87
N LEU A 120 -22.49 13.69 -4.89
CA LEU A 120 -22.78 12.73 -5.94
C LEU A 120 -22.74 11.36 -5.29
N ALA A 121 -23.82 10.59 -5.40
CA ALA A 121 -23.85 9.21 -4.95
C ALA A 121 -22.63 8.47 -5.55
N ALA A 122 -21.99 7.60 -4.78
CA ALA A 122 -20.76 6.93 -5.20
C ALA A 122 -20.89 6.22 -6.58
N ALA A 123 -22.10 5.77 -6.93
CA ALA A 123 -22.42 5.17 -8.23
C ALA A 123 -22.45 6.17 -9.41
N GLU A 124 -22.86 7.42 -9.20
CA GLU A 124 -22.83 8.46 -10.23
C GLU A 124 -21.39 8.95 -10.46
N SER A 125 -20.58 9.05 -9.40
CA SER A 125 -19.16 9.46 -9.44
C SER A 125 -18.28 8.55 -10.33
N CYS A 126 -18.58 7.26 -10.41
CA CYS A 126 -17.77 6.33 -11.20
C CYS A 126 -17.91 6.52 -12.71
N ARG A 127 -19.04 7.08 -13.18
CA ARG A 127 -19.34 7.29 -14.59
C ARG A 127 -19.23 8.76 -15.03
N SER A 128 -19.30 9.72 -14.11
CA SER A 128 -19.71 11.09 -14.46
C SER A 128 -18.62 12.10 -14.82
N THR A 129 -17.32 11.79 -14.82
CA THR A 129 -16.36 12.77 -15.35
C THR A 129 -15.01 12.18 -15.79
N ARG A 130 -14.90 11.85 -17.08
CA ARG A 130 -13.61 11.48 -17.71
C ARG A 130 -12.62 12.63 -17.56
N LEU A 131 -11.37 12.31 -17.23
CA LEU A 131 -10.27 13.26 -17.33
C LEU A 131 -10.08 13.61 -18.81
N PRO A 132 -10.13 14.89 -19.22
CA PRO A 132 -9.85 15.26 -20.61
C PRO A 132 -8.47 14.78 -21.03
N TRP A 133 -8.34 14.20 -22.22
CA TRP A 133 -7.08 13.62 -22.69
C TRP A 133 -5.91 14.61 -22.72
N TRP A 134 -6.17 15.87 -23.09
CA TRP A 134 -5.14 16.92 -23.10
C TRP A 134 -4.60 17.19 -21.70
N LEU A 135 -5.49 17.22 -20.69
CA LEU A 135 -5.11 17.40 -19.30
C LEU A 135 -4.39 16.17 -18.76
N GLU A 136 -4.85 14.97 -19.13
CA GLU A 136 -4.19 13.72 -18.76
C GLU A 136 -2.75 13.66 -19.28
N ASN A 137 -2.51 14.07 -20.54
CA ASN A 137 -1.17 14.09 -21.11
C ASN A 137 -0.28 15.14 -20.46
N GLN A 138 -0.80 16.37 -20.30
CA GLN A 138 -0.07 17.42 -19.62
C GLN A 138 0.33 17.01 -18.19
N LEU A 139 -0.59 16.40 -17.44
CA LEU A 139 -0.30 15.90 -16.10
C LEU A 139 0.75 14.78 -16.10
N LYS A 140 0.80 13.92 -17.13
CA LYS A 140 1.82 12.87 -17.25
C LYS A 140 3.20 13.44 -17.57
N GLU A 141 3.27 14.43 -18.45
CA GLU A 141 4.51 15.13 -18.78
C GLU A 141 5.05 15.87 -17.55
N ASP A 142 4.18 16.64 -16.88
CA ASP A 142 4.51 17.34 -15.64
C ASP A 142 4.90 16.36 -14.52
N TRP A 143 4.24 15.21 -14.43
CA TRP A 143 4.57 14.17 -13.44
C TRP A 143 5.96 13.59 -13.68
N THR A 144 6.36 13.40 -14.93
CA THR A 144 7.70 12.91 -15.27
C THR A 144 8.77 13.89 -14.78
N GLN A 145 8.54 15.20 -14.93
CA GLN A 145 9.43 16.22 -14.37
C GLN A 145 9.41 16.22 -12.84
N GLN A 146 8.22 16.08 -12.25
CA GLN A 146 8.06 16.01 -10.81
C GLN A 146 8.82 14.83 -10.20
N GLN A 147 8.82 13.66 -10.84
CA GLN A 147 9.57 12.50 -10.37
C GLN A 147 11.06 12.79 -10.21
N LEU A 148 11.68 13.61 -11.07
CA LEU A 148 13.08 14.02 -10.92
C LEU A 148 13.30 14.87 -9.67
N VAL A 149 12.34 15.76 -9.34
CA VAL A 149 12.38 16.55 -8.11
C VAL A 149 12.26 15.65 -6.88
N LEU A 150 11.30 14.71 -6.89
CA LEU A 150 11.07 13.77 -5.80
C LEU A 150 12.30 12.88 -5.55
N LEU A 151 12.94 12.37 -6.62
CA LEU A 151 14.17 11.59 -6.53
C LEU A 151 15.33 12.38 -5.91
N LYS A 152 15.47 13.66 -6.28
CA LYS A 152 16.49 14.54 -5.70
C LYS A 152 16.24 14.78 -4.21
N GLU A 153 15.00 15.01 -3.80
CA GLU A 153 14.63 15.18 -2.39
C GLU A 153 14.93 13.92 -1.57
N GLU A 154 14.64 12.73 -2.12
CA GLU A 154 14.93 11.46 -1.48
C GLU A 154 16.43 11.21 -1.31
N GLN A 155 17.23 11.46 -2.35
CA GLN A 155 18.69 11.35 -2.29
C GLN A 155 19.29 12.31 -1.24
N GLN A 156 18.74 13.52 -1.15
CA GLN A 156 19.18 14.54 -0.20
C GLN A 156 18.60 14.36 1.21
N LYS A 157 17.64 13.43 1.39
CA LYS A 157 16.87 13.25 2.63
C LYS A 157 16.26 14.57 3.13
N SER A 158 15.84 15.40 2.19
CA SER A 158 15.32 16.75 2.45
C SER A 158 13.85 16.78 2.05
N PHE A 159 12.99 16.41 2.99
CA PHE A 159 11.57 16.30 2.75
C PHE A 159 10.84 17.56 3.20
N ARG A 160 10.21 18.25 2.25
CA ARG A 160 9.36 19.41 2.55
C ARG A 160 8.00 18.94 3.07
N ARG A 161 7.45 19.70 4.02
CA ARG A 161 6.09 19.49 4.50
C ARG A 161 5.10 19.90 3.41
N VAL A 162 4.24 18.96 3.03
CA VAL A 162 3.20 19.15 2.02
C VAL A 162 1.84 19.27 2.71
N ARG A 163 0.95 20.07 2.11
CA ARG A 163 -0.45 20.17 2.53
C ARG A 163 -1.31 19.49 1.48
N PHE A 164 -2.30 18.74 1.93
CA PHE A 164 -3.33 18.19 1.05
C PHE A 164 -4.71 18.52 1.63
N THR A 165 -5.72 18.47 0.77
CA THR A 165 -7.08 18.91 1.04
C THR A 165 -8.06 17.76 0.84
N GLU A 166 -9.34 18.08 0.96
CA GLU A 166 -10.47 17.23 0.62
C GLU A 166 -10.35 16.60 -0.77
N LEU A 167 -9.75 17.31 -1.74
CA LEU A 167 -9.60 16.85 -3.12
C LEU A 167 -8.82 15.53 -3.20
N THR A 168 -7.67 15.44 -2.54
CA THR A 168 -6.84 14.22 -2.52
C THR A 168 -7.62 13.02 -1.95
N VAL A 169 -8.34 13.25 -0.85
CA VAL A 169 -9.12 12.21 -0.15
C VAL A 169 -10.29 11.74 -1.00
N ASP A 170 -11.05 12.68 -1.58
CA ASP A 170 -12.18 12.41 -2.46
C ASP A 170 -11.76 11.62 -3.70
N LEU A 171 -10.61 11.97 -4.30
CA LEU A 171 -10.08 11.28 -5.48
C LEU A 171 -9.60 9.86 -5.17
N LEU A 172 -8.93 9.64 -4.05
CA LEU A 172 -8.51 8.30 -3.61
C LEU A 172 -9.69 7.40 -3.31
N HIS A 173 -10.66 7.90 -2.55
CA HIS A 173 -11.86 7.14 -2.20
C HIS A 173 -12.71 6.84 -3.44
N SER A 174 -12.91 7.84 -4.33
CA SER A 174 -13.60 7.62 -5.61
C SER A 174 -12.88 6.56 -6.45
N PHE A 175 -11.56 6.65 -6.60
CA PHE A 175 -10.78 5.70 -7.39
C PHE A 175 -10.89 4.27 -6.88
N THR A 176 -10.71 4.06 -5.58
CA THR A 176 -10.79 2.74 -4.93
C THR A 176 -12.19 2.15 -5.02
N ASN A 177 -13.21 2.92 -4.62
CA ASN A 177 -14.59 2.47 -4.68
C ASN A 177 -15.04 2.13 -6.11
N CYS A 178 -14.65 2.93 -7.11
CA CYS A 178 -14.98 2.67 -8.51
C CYS A 178 -14.19 1.51 -9.15
N SER A 179 -13.13 1.06 -8.48
CA SER A 179 -12.27 -0.05 -8.92
C SER A 179 -12.48 -1.32 -8.10
N GLY A 180 -13.37 -1.32 -7.09
CA GLY A 180 -13.59 -2.47 -6.22
C GLY A 180 -12.37 -2.79 -5.34
N LEU A 181 -11.66 -1.75 -4.90
CA LEU A 181 -10.48 -1.86 -4.05
C LEU A 181 -10.76 -1.28 -2.67
N ASP A 182 -10.10 -1.83 -1.65
CA ASP A 182 -10.21 -1.36 -0.27
C ASP A 182 -9.06 -0.40 0.06
N LEU A 183 -9.40 0.87 0.34
CA LEU A 183 -8.39 1.89 0.64
C LEU A 183 -7.77 1.68 2.03
N ILE A 184 -6.43 1.66 2.09
CA ILE A 184 -5.64 1.85 3.32
C ILE A 184 -4.93 3.20 3.20
N PHE A 185 -5.09 4.09 4.17
CA PHE A 185 -4.47 5.42 4.15
C PHE A 185 -3.46 5.59 5.27
N GLY A 186 -2.22 5.90 4.91
CA GLY A 186 -1.13 6.18 5.82
C GLY A 186 -1.22 7.56 6.45
N LEU A 187 -1.37 7.60 7.78
CA LEU A 187 -1.33 8.82 8.56
C LEU A 187 0.10 9.24 8.88
N ASN A 188 0.28 10.54 9.06
CA ASN A 188 1.55 11.15 9.43
C ASN A 188 1.89 10.89 10.91
N ALA A 189 2.95 10.12 11.19
CA ALA A 189 3.45 9.82 12.53
C ALA A 189 4.53 10.80 13.05
N LEU A 190 4.97 11.77 12.25
CA LEU A 190 5.97 12.78 12.61
C LEU A 190 5.36 14.07 13.18
N LEU A 191 4.03 14.17 13.28
CA LEU A 191 3.39 15.21 14.06
C LEU A 191 3.57 14.89 15.55
N ARG A 192 4.57 15.51 16.18
CA ARG A 192 4.96 15.24 17.57
C ARG A 192 4.63 16.38 18.52
N THR A 193 4.31 16.04 19.76
CA THR A 193 4.27 16.96 20.90
C THR A 193 5.67 17.15 21.49
N ALA A 194 5.81 18.04 22.47
CA ALA A 194 7.10 18.33 23.12
C ALA A 194 7.69 17.12 23.87
N ASP A 195 6.84 16.23 24.38
CA ASP A 195 7.20 14.95 25.02
C ASP A 195 7.32 13.78 24.03
N ASN A 196 7.38 14.07 22.72
CA ASN A 196 7.53 13.09 21.64
C ASN A 196 6.35 12.11 21.48
N SER A 197 5.20 12.35 22.11
CA SER A 197 3.96 11.64 21.81
C SER A 197 3.38 12.07 20.45
N TRP A 198 2.54 11.24 19.84
CA TRP A 198 1.90 11.60 18.58
C TRP A 198 0.77 12.63 18.74
N ASN A 199 0.91 13.77 18.06
CA ASN A 199 -0.11 14.79 17.97
C ASN A 199 -1.20 14.40 16.96
N SER A 200 -2.18 13.67 17.47
CA SER A 200 -3.34 13.17 16.73
C SER A 200 -4.31 14.23 16.19
N SER A 201 -4.10 15.53 16.44
CA SER A 201 -5.08 16.58 16.09
C SER A 201 -5.34 16.65 14.58
N ASN A 202 -4.31 16.46 13.75
CA ASN A 202 -4.50 16.47 12.30
C ASN A 202 -5.23 15.23 11.78
N ALA A 203 -4.89 14.05 12.29
CA ALA A 203 -5.59 12.82 11.96
C ALA A 203 -7.07 12.87 12.39
N ARG A 204 -7.37 13.50 13.54
CA ARG A 204 -8.76 13.73 13.98
C ARG A 204 -9.57 14.55 12.97
N LEU A 205 -8.98 15.61 12.41
CA LEU A 205 -9.63 16.42 11.37
C LEU A 205 -9.93 15.58 10.11
N LEU A 206 -8.98 14.76 9.69
CA LEU A 206 -9.14 13.88 8.52
C LEU A 206 -10.22 12.81 8.76
N LEU A 207 -10.17 12.13 9.91
CA LEU A 207 -11.18 11.14 10.31
C LEU A 207 -12.58 11.75 10.30
N GLN A 208 -12.76 12.93 10.91
CA GLN A 208 -14.05 13.62 10.93
C GLN A 208 -14.56 13.98 9.54
N TYR A 209 -13.66 14.42 8.65
CA TYR A 209 -14.00 14.70 7.26
C TYR A 209 -14.47 13.42 6.55
N CYS A 210 -13.70 12.33 6.64
CA CYS A 210 -14.06 11.06 6.02
C CYS A 210 -15.36 10.47 6.60
N GLU A 211 -15.60 10.60 7.91
CA GLU A 211 -16.87 10.23 8.55
C GLU A 211 -18.05 11.03 7.99
N SER A 212 -17.89 12.35 7.82
CA SER A 212 -18.94 13.22 7.26
C SER A 212 -19.32 12.82 5.83
N LYS A 213 -18.37 12.25 5.09
CA LYS A 213 -18.56 11.74 3.72
C LYS A 213 -18.91 10.24 3.67
N ARG A 214 -18.94 9.57 4.82
CA ARG A 214 -19.16 8.12 4.99
C ARG A 214 -18.16 7.26 4.21
N TYR A 215 -16.90 7.67 4.19
CA TYR A 215 -15.84 6.94 3.50
C TYR A 215 -15.36 5.74 4.31
N ASN A 216 -15.64 4.54 3.84
CA ASN A 216 -15.18 3.31 4.48
C ASN A 216 -13.76 2.99 3.99
N MET A 217 -12.79 3.01 4.90
CA MET A 217 -11.37 2.82 4.61
C MET A 217 -10.63 2.43 5.89
N SER A 218 -9.47 1.83 5.70
CA SER A 218 -8.56 1.42 6.77
C SER A 218 -7.40 2.40 6.91
N TRP A 219 -6.64 2.26 7.99
CA TRP A 219 -5.62 3.23 8.39
C TRP A 219 -4.27 2.57 8.66
N GLU A 220 -3.21 3.32 8.42
CA GLU A 220 -1.85 3.07 8.89
C GLU A 220 -1.36 4.32 9.64
N LEU A 221 -0.29 4.21 10.42
CA LEU A 221 0.36 5.35 11.07
C LEU A 221 1.88 5.24 10.98
N GLY A 222 2.48 6.10 10.16
CA GLY A 222 3.93 6.08 9.94
C GLY A 222 4.38 5.09 8.87
N ASN A 223 5.46 5.44 8.18
CA ASN A 223 6.09 4.61 7.15
C ASN A 223 7.58 4.51 7.45
N GLU A 224 8.07 3.28 7.64
CA GLU A 224 9.45 2.96 7.99
C GLU A 224 9.98 3.80 9.16
N PRO A 225 9.34 3.72 10.35
CA PRO A 225 9.71 4.51 11.53
C PRO A 225 11.18 4.32 11.93
N ASN A 226 11.77 3.17 11.60
CA ASN A 226 13.20 2.88 11.75
C ASN A 226 14.15 3.86 11.02
N SER A 227 13.63 4.67 10.10
CA SER A 227 14.39 5.67 9.35
C SER A 227 14.03 7.12 9.71
N PHE A 228 13.16 7.37 10.69
CA PHE A 228 12.73 8.73 11.05
C PHE A 228 13.88 9.64 11.48
N GLU A 229 14.87 9.11 12.21
CA GLU A 229 16.02 9.91 12.63
C GLU A 229 16.83 10.41 11.41
N LYS A 230 16.93 9.57 10.37
CA LYS A 230 17.61 9.92 9.12
C LYS A 230 16.80 10.91 8.27
N LYS A 231 15.47 10.73 8.21
CA LYS A 231 14.56 11.48 7.32
C LYS A 231 14.09 12.81 7.92
N ALA A 232 13.93 12.89 9.23
CA ALA A 232 13.25 14.00 9.92
C ALA A 232 13.97 14.48 11.19
N LYS A 233 15.11 13.88 11.57
CA LYS A 233 15.82 14.21 12.82
C LYS A 233 14.98 14.02 14.08
N VAL A 234 13.96 13.15 14.00
CA VAL A 234 13.09 12.75 15.10
C VAL A 234 13.30 11.26 15.33
N ARG A 235 13.54 10.86 16.58
CA ARG A 235 13.62 9.46 16.97
C ARG A 235 12.36 9.08 17.73
N VAL A 236 11.73 8.00 17.29
CA VAL A 236 10.57 7.38 17.92
C VAL A 236 10.93 5.92 18.11
N ASP A 237 10.98 5.45 19.35
CA ASP A 237 11.19 4.03 19.61
C ASP A 237 9.90 3.22 19.37
N GLY A 238 10.05 1.89 19.31
CA GLY A 238 8.93 1.00 19.05
C GLY A 238 7.84 1.11 20.11
N TYR A 239 8.22 1.20 21.39
CA TYR A 239 7.28 1.26 22.49
C TYR A 239 6.39 2.51 22.41
N GLN A 240 6.97 3.70 22.21
CA GLN A 240 6.23 4.94 22.03
C GLN A 240 5.35 4.88 20.77
N LEU A 241 5.85 4.33 19.67
CA LEU A 241 5.04 4.15 18.46
C LEU A 241 3.83 3.25 18.73
N GLY A 242 3.98 2.17 19.49
CA GLY A 242 2.86 1.32 19.86
C GLY A 242 1.84 2.04 20.75
N LEU A 243 2.28 2.93 21.65
CA LEU A 243 1.35 3.81 22.38
C LEU A 243 0.59 4.77 21.46
N ASP A 244 1.25 5.29 20.43
CA ASP A 244 0.62 6.15 19.41
C ASP A 244 -0.49 5.37 18.65
N PHE A 245 -0.23 4.12 18.30
CA PHE A 245 -1.21 3.22 17.68
C PHE A 245 -2.38 2.89 18.61
N VAL A 246 -2.12 2.64 19.90
CA VAL A 246 -3.19 2.45 20.91
C VAL A 246 -4.06 3.70 21.01
N HIS A 247 -3.47 4.89 20.97
CA HIS A 247 -4.21 6.15 20.96
C HIS A 247 -5.07 6.31 19.70
N LEU A 248 -4.52 5.97 18.52
CA LEU A 248 -5.28 5.96 17.27
C LEU A 248 -6.45 4.97 17.31
N ARG A 249 -6.24 3.74 17.78
CA ARG A 249 -7.32 2.75 17.93
C ARG A 249 -8.43 3.24 18.86
N LYS A 250 -8.08 3.88 19.97
CA LYS A 250 -9.06 4.52 20.88
C LYS A 250 -9.84 5.64 20.20
N MET A 251 -9.21 6.40 19.30
CA MET A 251 -9.91 7.42 18.51
C MET A 251 -10.87 6.78 17.50
N MET A 252 -10.43 5.75 16.77
CA MET A 252 -11.26 5.01 15.83
C MET A 252 -12.48 4.37 16.52
N PHE A 253 -12.32 3.83 17.73
CA PHE A 253 -13.42 3.21 18.47
C PHE A 253 -14.57 4.17 18.83
N LYS A 254 -14.32 5.49 18.84
CA LYS A 254 -15.36 6.52 19.06
C LYS A 254 -16.21 6.77 17.81
N SER A 255 -15.70 6.43 16.64
CA SER A 255 -16.39 6.54 15.36
C SER A 255 -17.30 5.33 15.15
N LYS A 256 -18.57 5.54 14.82
CA LYS A 256 -19.45 4.44 14.40
C LYS A 256 -18.97 3.78 13.10
N LEU A 257 -18.31 4.54 12.23
CA LEU A 257 -17.84 4.07 10.94
C LEU A 257 -16.52 3.29 11.07
N TYR A 258 -15.62 3.74 11.93
CA TYR A 258 -14.26 3.17 12.05
C TYR A 258 -14.03 2.29 13.28
N ARG A 259 -15.03 2.06 14.15
CA ARG A 259 -14.80 1.25 15.36
C ARG A 259 -14.29 -0.16 15.02
N ASP A 260 -14.77 -0.71 13.91
CA ASP A 260 -14.42 -2.04 13.38
C ASP A 260 -13.55 -1.92 12.11
N GLY A 261 -13.04 -0.71 11.82
CA GLY A 261 -12.19 -0.46 10.65
C GLY A 261 -10.76 -0.98 10.86
N GLY A 262 -10.10 -1.35 9.76
CA GLY A 262 -8.73 -1.85 9.78
C GLY A 262 -7.72 -0.82 10.27
N LEU A 263 -6.78 -1.23 11.12
CA LEU A 263 -5.57 -0.50 11.49
C LEU A 263 -4.37 -1.42 11.32
N TYR A 264 -3.43 -1.03 10.46
CA TYR A 264 -2.26 -1.83 10.12
C TYR A 264 -0.97 -1.07 10.44
N GLY A 265 0.09 -1.78 10.79
CA GLY A 265 1.37 -1.16 11.17
C GLY A 265 2.39 -2.19 11.69
N PRO A 266 3.60 -1.79 12.07
CA PRO A 266 4.14 -0.43 12.09
C PRO A 266 4.81 -0.01 10.77
N ASP A 267 4.68 -0.81 9.71
CA ASP A 267 5.23 -0.53 8.39
C ASP A 267 6.75 -0.32 8.39
N VAL A 268 7.45 -1.18 9.15
CA VAL A 268 8.92 -1.14 9.25
C VAL A 268 9.57 -1.52 7.93
N GLY A 269 10.74 -0.97 7.66
CA GLY A 269 11.60 -1.49 6.60
C GLY A 269 12.01 -2.95 6.86
N GLN A 270 12.69 -3.57 5.90
CA GLN A 270 13.10 -4.98 5.97
C GLN A 270 13.66 -5.34 7.36
N PRO A 271 13.07 -6.31 8.08
CA PRO A 271 13.39 -6.61 9.48
C PRO A 271 14.75 -7.30 9.59
N ARG A 272 15.81 -6.52 9.41
CA ARG A 272 17.21 -6.89 9.61
C ARG A 272 17.83 -5.95 10.63
N ASP A 273 18.65 -6.50 11.52
CA ASP A 273 19.42 -5.78 12.56
C ASP A 273 18.50 -4.98 13.51
N HIS A 274 18.92 -3.77 13.92
CA HIS A 274 18.19 -2.80 14.77
C HIS A 274 16.71 -2.53 14.41
N ARG A 275 16.25 -2.96 13.22
CA ARG A 275 14.84 -2.87 12.83
C ARG A 275 13.98 -3.91 13.55
N VAL A 276 14.57 -5.04 13.95
CA VAL A 276 13.91 -6.06 14.78
C VAL A 276 13.60 -5.49 16.16
N ASP A 277 14.53 -4.76 16.77
CA ASP A 277 14.33 -4.13 18.08
C ASP A 277 13.13 -3.16 18.09
N LEU A 278 12.98 -2.37 17.02
CA LEU A 278 11.83 -1.46 16.89
C LEU A 278 10.52 -2.24 16.78
N LEU A 279 10.50 -3.29 15.94
CA LEU A 279 9.30 -4.10 15.76
C LEU A 279 8.91 -4.84 17.05
N ASP A 280 9.88 -5.46 17.73
CA ASP A 280 9.66 -6.19 18.98
C ASP A 280 9.14 -5.25 20.07
N SER A 281 9.78 -4.09 20.23
CA SER A 281 9.35 -3.06 21.18
C SER A 281 7.97 -2.50 20.85
N PHE A 282 7.64 -2.35 19.55
CA PHE A 282 6.32 -1.95 19.10
C PHE A 282 5.26 -3.00 19.44
N LEU A 283 5.53 -4.28 19.20
CA LEU A 283 4.55 -5.34 19.48
C LEU A 283 4.26 -5.48 20.98
N GLN A 284 5.20 -5.12 21.85
CA GLN A 284 4.95 -5.11 23.31
C GLN A 284 3.86 -4.11 23.73
N SER A 285 3.80 -2.92 23.12
CA SER A 285 2.83 -1.87 23.49
C SER A 285 1.64 -1.77 22.53
N GLY A 286 1.83 -2.08 21.24
CA GLY A 286 0.90 -1.81 20.15
C GLY A 286 0.23 -3.01 19.51
N ALA A 287 0.67 -4.26 19.78
CA ALA A 287 0.16 -5.44 19.05
C ALA A 287 -1.37 -5.60 19.12
N LYS A 288 -1.99 -5.29 20.27
CA LYS A 288 -3.45 -5.39 20.44
C LYS A 288 -4.23 -4.27 19.71
N ALA A 289 -3.55 -3.24 19.24
CA ALA A 289 -4.18 -2.13 18.53
C ALA A 289 -4.28 -2.39 17.02
N ILE A 290 -3.45 -3.24 16.43
CA ILE A 290 -3.40 -3.50 14.99
C ILE A 290 -4.12 -4.80 14.61
N ASP A 291 -4.68 -4.84 13.41
CA ASP A 291 -5.33 -6.02 12.84
C ASP A 291 -4.33 -6.91 12.07
N ALA A 292 -3.27 -6.31 11.54
CA ALA A 292 -2.17 -7.03 10.91
C ALA A 292 -0.85 -6.27 11.07
N CYS A 293 0.24 -7.03 11.19
CA CYS A 293 1.59 -6.50 11.23
C CYS A 293 2.11 -6.26 9.80
N THR A 294 2.63 -5.07 9.50
CA THR A 294 3.16 -4.70 8.18
C THR A 294 4.66 -4.42 8.21
N TRP A 295 5.34 -4.79 7.12
CA TRP A 295 6.77 -4.56 6.89
C TRP A 295 7.08 -4.54 5.39
N HIS A 296 8.20 -3.90 5.00
CA HIS A 296 8.67 -3.80 3.61
C HIS A 296 9.83 -4.76 3.32
N GLN A 297 9.90 -5.30 2.10
CA GLN A 297 10.99 -6.19 1.66
C GLN A 297 11.94 -5.51 0.68
#